data_AF-A0A7S2H1C9-F1
#
_entry.id   AF-A0A7S2H1C9-F1
#
_cell.length_a   1.000
_cell.length_b   1.000
_cell.length_c   1.000
_cell.angle_alpha   90.00
_cell.angle_beta   90.00
_cell.angle_gamma   90.00
#
_symmetry.space_group_name_H-M   'P 1'
#
loop_
_entity.id
_entity.type
_entity.pdbx_description
1 polymer ?
#
loop_
_entity_poly.entity_id
_entity_poly.type
_entity_poly.pdbx_seq_one_letter_code
_entity_poly.pdbx_strand_id
1 'polypeptide(L)'
;RERNLRVRTASLALLASAATLLNGAEGFVPAAKSPSLAAKPTTVPGRIESTDLSSEAGTGWDSFKNLKDIPSGEESRKFRRTVYTHDDWKKHRSQDRFIYYIAAIFKSGVYKNLGREVSAVTLVATFIVIWNCIVGGFTDLEGIQQAALVDGLPKIGLPLSAFTLTSPSLGLLLVFRTNSSYQRWDEARKNWGMNINHTRDLVRMANAYYDGRNVTPEQRADDLNHVALCTWAFVRSMKRHLSPEWEDETAF
;
A
#
# COMPACT_ATOMS: atom_id res chain seq x y z
N ARG A 1 -14.10 -37.77 -40.78
CA ARG A 1 -12.66 -37.40 -40.71
C ARG A 1 -12.48 -35.89 -40.46
N GLU A 2 -13.25 -35.03 -41.13
CA GLU A 2 -13.20 -33.56 -40.96
C GLU A 2 -13.69 -33.05 -39.59
N ARG A 3 -14.66 -33.74 -38.97
CA ARG A 3 -15.20 -33.37 -37.64
C ARG A 3 -14.16 -33.50 -36.51
N ASN A 4 -13.28 -34.50 -36.59
CA ASN A 4 -12.16 -34.69 -35.65
C ASN A 4 -11.00 -33.71 -35.89
N LEU A 5 -10.88 -33.14 -37.11
CA LEU A 5 -9.89 -32.11 -37.39
C LEU A 5 -10.29 -30.78 -36.73
N ARG A 6 -11.57 -30.39 -36.81
CA ARG A 6 -12.08 -29.13 -36.26
C ARG A 6 -11.99 -29.05 -34.73
N VAL A 7 -12.28 -30.16 -34.04
CA VAL A 7 -12.15 -30.25 -32.57
C VAL A 7 -10.68 -30.13 -32.15
N ARG A 8 -9.75 -30.78 -32.87
CA ARG A 8 -8.31 -30.67 -32.59
C ARG A 8 -7.75 -29.28 -32.85
N THR A 9 -8.21 -28.58 -33.89
CA THR A 9 -7.78 -27.20 -34.19
C THR A 9 -8.34 -26.19 -33.18
N ALA A 10 -9.55 -26.39 -32.66
CA ALA A 10 -10.13 -25.53 -31.62
C ALA A 10 -9.43 -25.71 -30.26
N SER A 11 -9.11 -26.95 -29.87
CA SER A 11 -8.34 -27.23 -28.65
C SER A 11 -6.91 -26.68 -28.71
N LEU A 12 -6.27 -26.70 -29.90
CA LEU A 12 -4.96 -26.09 -30.12
C LEU A 12 -5.01 -24.56 -30.10
N ALA A 13 -6.08 -23.94 -30.59
CA ALA A 13 -6.25 -22.47 -30.55
C ALA A 13 -6.49 -21.93 -29.12
N LEU A 14 -7.20 -22.70 -28.29
CA LEU A 14 -7.41 -22.39 -26.86
C LEU A 14 -6.13 -22.58 -26.01
N LEU A 15 -5.25 -23.51 -26.39
CA LEU A 15 -3.93 -23.68 -25.75
C LEU A 15 -2.90 -22.66 -26.24
N ALA A 16 -2.96 -22.22 -27.51
CA ALA A 16 -2.06 -21.22 -28.07
C ALA A 16 -2.31 -19.80 -27.54
N SER A 17 -3.56 -19.48 -27.18
CA SER A 17 -3.91 -18.16 -26.62
C SER A 17 -3.45 -17.97 -25.16
N ALA A 18 -3.04 -19.03 -24.47
CA ALA A 18 -2.41 -18.95 -23.15
C ALA A 18 -0.89 -18.65 -23.21
N ALA A 19 -0.24 -18.82 -24.38
CA ALA A 19 1.21 -18.68 -24.54
C ALA A 19 1.65 -17.28 -25.06
N THR A 20 0.73 -16.45 -25.55
CA THR A 20 1.06 -15.16 -26.20
C THR A 20 1.18 -13.97 -25.25
N LEU A 21 1.19 -14.18 -23.92
CA LEU A 21 1.35 -13.11 -22.93
C LEU A 21 2.79 -12.91 -22.43
N LEU A 22 3.79 -13.50 -23.09
CA LEU A 22 5.18 -13.50 -22.59
C LEU A 22 6.26 -12.94 -23.53
N ASN A 23 5.93 -12.29 -24.65
CA ASN A 23 6.98 -11.62 -25.44
C ASN A 23 6.50 -10.31 -26.09
N GLY A 24 7.04 -9.20 -25.58
CA GLY A 24 6.92 -7.87 -26.17
C GLY A 24 8.20 -7.09 -25.85
N ALA A 25 9.23 -7.34 -26.65
CA ALA A 25 10.52 -6.69 -26.62
C ALA A 25 10.45 -5.24 -27.14
N GLU A 26 11.28 -4.40 -26.52
CA GLU A 26 12.05 -3.27 -27.06
C GLU A 26 11.41 -2.28 -28.06
N GLY A 27 11.26 -1.04 -27.59
CA GLY A 27 11.13 0.15 -28.41
C GLY A 27 12.01 1.27 -27.86
N PHE A 28 13.18 1.44 -28.47
CA PHE A 28 14.18 2.49 -28.22
C PHE A 28 13.64 3.88 -28.60
N VAL A 29 13.85 4.89 -27.75
CA VAL A 29 13.94 6.31 -28.15
C VAL A 29 15.11 6.93 -27.39
N PRO A 30 16.12 7.53 -28.05
CA PRO A 30 17.27 8.11 -27.35
C PRO A 30 16.88 9.43 -26.66
N ALA A 31 17.32 9.59 -25.42
CA ALA A 31 17.11 10.78 -24.61
C ALA A 31 18.07 11.91 -25.05
N ALA A 32 17.53 13.08 -25.37
CA ALA A 32 18.30 14.32 -25.45
C ALA A 32 18.59 14.83 -24.04
N LYS A 33 19.87 14.90 -23.64
CA LYS A 33 20.32 15.55 -22.41
C LYS A 33 20.40 17.06 -22.62
N SER A 34 19.65 17.84 -21.85
CA SER A 34 19.98 19.24 -21.55
C SER A 34 20.57 19.31 -20.13
N PRO A 35 21.64 20.09 -19.90
CA PRO A 35 22.31 20.14 -18.60
C PRO A 35 21.54 21.08 -17.66
N SER A 36 21.00 20.57 -16.54
CA SER A 36 20.60 21.44 -15.44
C SER A 36 21.78 21.64 -14.49
N LEU A 37 22.25 22.88 -14.45
CA LEU A 37 23.14 23.40 -13.42
C LEU A 37 22.31 23.57 -12.13
N ALA A 38 22.43 22.63 -11.20
CA ALA A 38 21.97 22.81 -9.83
C ALA A 38 23.04 22.31 -8.87
N ALA A 39 23.67 23.24 -8.16
CA ALA A 39 24.69 22.96 -7.17
C ALA A 39 24.11 22.10 -6.04
N LYS A 40 24.74 20.96 -5.75
CA LYS A 40 24.40 20.12 -4.59
C LYS A 40 24.81 20.85 -3.29
N PRO A 41 23.94 20.93 -2.27
CA PRO A 41 24.34 21.38 -0.95
C PRO A 41 25.23 20.32 -0.28
N THR A 42 26.26 20.80 0.40
CA THR A 42 27.32 20.03 1.05
C THR A 42 26.76 19.12 2.14
N THR A 43 27.05 17.82 2.05
CA THR A 43 26.65 16.80 3.04
C THR A 43 27.52 16.90 4.30
N VAL A 44 26.87 17.01 5.47
CA VAL A 44 27.51 16.86 6.78
C VAL A 44 27.52 15.36 7.15
N PRO A 45 28.66 14.74 7.45
CA PRO A 45 28.73 13.31 7.73
C PRO A 45 28.02 12.96 9.06
N GLY A 46 27.09 12.00 9.01
CA GLY A 46 26.40 11.43 10.19
C GLY A 46 24.90 11.74 10.32
N ARG A 47 24.33 12.63 9.48
CA ARG A 47 22.87 12.79 9.42
C ARG A 47 22.30 11.73 8.48
N ILE A 48 21.48 10.81 9.00
CA ILE A 48 20.62 9.95 8.19
C ILE A 48 19.86 10.88 7.24
N GLU A 49 20.06 10.72 5.93
CA GLU A 49 19.32 11.48 4.92
C GLU A 49 17.83 11.19 5.17
N SER A 50 17.14 12.15 5.79
CA SER A 50 15.68 12.14 5.80
C SER A 50 15.28 12.22 4.34
N THR A 51 14.66 11.15 3.83
CA THR A 51 14.07 11.05 2.49
C THR A 51 13.62 12.42 2.02
N ASP A 52 14.20 12.92 0.92
CA ASP A 52 13.99 14.28 0.40
C ASP A 52 12.55 14.75 0.63
N LEU A 53 12.41 15.81 1.44
CA LEU A 53 11.12 16.35 1.89
C LEU A 53 10.24 16.81 0.73
N SER A 54 10.82 17.04 -0.44
CA SER A 54 10.15 17.37 -1.69
C SER A 54 10.63 16.41 -2.75
N SER A 55 9.76 15.50 -3.22
CA SER A 55 10.04 14.95 -4.55
C SER A 55 9.82 16.11 -5.53
N GLU A 56 10.90 16.65 -6.09
CA GLU A 56 10.87 17.55 -7.26
C GLU A 56 10.30 16.85 -8.53
N ALA A 57 9.64 15.71 -8.37
CA ALA A 57 8.96 15.02 -9.44
C ALA A 57 7.78 15.90 -9.90
N GLY A 58 7.88 16.36 -11.15
CA GLY A 58 6.86 17.14 -11.84
C GLY A 58 5.47 16.53 -11.71
N THR A 59 4.47 17.40 -11.77
CA THR A 59 3.06 17.03 -11.78
C THR A 59 2.74 16.22 -13.04
N GLY A 60 2.25 14.99 -12.89
CA GLY A 60 1.83 14.14 -14.01
C GLY A 60 2.68 12.87 -14.20
N TRP A 61 2.91 12.49 -15.47
CA TRP A 61 3.57 11.24 -15.90
C TRP A 61 4.98 11.02 -15.32
N ASP A 62 5.66 12.07 -14.86
CA ASP A 62 7.01 11.97 -14.29
C ASP A 62 7.04 11.27 -12.91
N SER A 63 5.90 11.21 -12.22
CA SER A 63 5.75 10.38 -11.01
C SER A 63 5.78 8.87 -11.30
N PHE A 64 5.45 8.44 -12.53
CA PHE A 64 5.43 7.02 -12.92
C PHE A 64 6.82 6.49 -13.27
N LYS A 65 7.67 7.31 -13.90
CA LYS A 65 9.05 6.96 -14.25
C LYS A 65 9.88 6.56 -13.03
N ASN A 66 9.52 7.09 -11.86
CA ASN A 66 10.22 6.88 -10.60
C ASN A 66 9.39 6.11 -9.56
N LEU A 67 8.52 5.17 -9.99
CA LEU A 67 7.91 4.19 -9.09
C LEU A 67 8.99 3.26 -8.55
N LYS A 68 9.65 3.67 -7.46
CA LYS A 68 10.54 2.81 -6.69
C LYS A 68 9.74 1.62 -6.18
N ASP A 69 10.31 0.42 -6.29
CA ASP A 69 9.70 -0.74 -5.67
C ASP A 69 9.87 -0.64 -4.16
N ILE A 70 8.82 -0.21 -3.48
CA ILE A 70 8.84 -0.05 -2.02
C ILE A 70 8.50 -1.42 -1.40
N PRO A 71 9.29 -1.88 -0.41
CA PRO A 71 8.95 -3.07 0.35
C PRO A 71 7.54 -2.97 0.96
N SER A 72 6.74 -4.03 0.84
CA SER A 72 5.37 -4.08 1.37
C SER A 72 5.32 -4.48 2.85
N GLY A 73 4.22 -4.18 3.53
CA GLY A 73 4.03 -4.58 4.93
C GLY A 73 4.72 -3.65 5.93
N GLU A 74 5.42 -4.21 6.91
CA GLU A 74 6.04 -3.46 8.02
C GLU A 74 7.25 -2.62 7.58
N GLU A 75 8.03 -3.12 6.63
CA GLU A 75 9.20 -2.42 6.07
C GLU A 75 8.81 -1.11 5.36
N SER A 76 7.58 -1.01 4.87
CA SER A 76 7.04 0.22 4.26
C SER A 76 6.92 1.40 5.24
N ARG A 77 6.91 1.14 6.56
CA ARG A 77 6.76 2.18 7.60
C ARG A 77 7.87 3.23 7.54
N LYS A 78 9.08 2.82 7.17
CA LYS A 78 10.26 3.70 7.04
C LYS A 78 10.07 4.77 5.95
N PHE A 79 9.27 4.45 4.93
CA PHE A 79 8.98 5.34 3.81
C PHE A 79 7.69 6.14 4.00
N ARG A 80 7.03 6.03 5.17
CA ARG A 80 5.80 6.77 5.46
C ARG A 80 6.14 8.23 5.73
N ARG A 81 5.69 9.10 4.82
CA ARG A 81 5.85 10.55 4.92
C ARG A 81 5.17 11.10 6.17
N THR A 82 5.84 12.01 6.87
CA THR A 82 5.40 12.57 8.16
C THR A 82 4.66 13.91 8.04
N VAL A 83 4.78 14.63 6.92
CA VAL A 83 4.17 15.95 6.72
C VAL A 83 3.60 16.09 5.31
N TYR A 84 2.39 16.64 5.20
CA TYR A 84 1.73 16.95 3.93
C TYR A 84 2.11 18.37 3.48
N THR A 85 2.74 18.51 2.32
CA THR A 85 3.28 19.79 1.84
C THR A 85 2.38 20.45 0.79
N HIS A 86 2.70 21.69 0.39
CA HIS A 86 1.94 22.42 -0.62
C HIS A 86 1.98 21.74 -2.01
N ASP A 87 3.13 21.22 -2.42
CA ASP A 87 3.25 20.53 -3.70
C ASP A 87 2.46 19.20 -3.72
N ASP A 88 2.28 18.57 -2.55
CA ASP A 88 1.40 17.41 -2.40
C ASP A 88 -0.07 17.77 -2.62
N TRP A 89 -0.50 18.96 -2.20
CA TRP A 89 -1.83 19.45 -2.47
C TRP A 89 -2.07 19.65 -3.98
N LYS A 90 -1.10 20.23 -4.68
CA LYS A 90 -1.15 20.36 -6.15
C LYS A 90 -1.27 18.99 -6.82
N LYS A 91 -0.45 18.02 -6.37
CA LYS A 91 -0.52 16.63 -6.84
C LYS A 91 -1.87 15.99 -6.56
N HIS A 92 -2.44 16.20 -5.37
CA HIS A 92 -3.73 15.62 -4.99
C HIS A 92 -4.89 16.17 -5.81
N ARG A 93 -4.85 17.45 -6.18
CA ARG A 93 -5.89 18.12 -6.97
C ARG A 93 -5.85 17.75 -8.47
N SER A 94 -4.75 17.20 -8.97
CA SER A 94 -4.66 16.77 -10.37
C SER A 94 -5.70 15.68 -10.70
N GLN A 95 -6.45 15.87 -11.80
CA GLN A 95 -7.49 14.91 -12.21
C GLN A 95 -6.91 13.66 -12.88
N ASP A 96 -5.75 13.78 -13.53
CA ASP A 96 -5.05 12.67 -14.21
C ASP A 96 -4.52 11.59 -13.25
N ARG A 97 -4.50 11.90 -11.95
CA ARG A 97 -4.04 11.02 -10.87
C ARG A 97 -4.79 9.68 -10.81
N PHE A 98 -6.07 9.65 -11.18
CA PHE A 98 -6.87 8.42 -11.12
C PHE A 98 -6.42 7.38 -12.15
N ILE A 99 -6.18 7.82 -13.39
CA ILE A 99 -5.68 6.95 -14.47
C ILE A 99 -4.31 6.37 -14.08
N TYR A 100 -3.46 7.22 -13.49
CA TYR A 100 -2.18 6.79 -12.93
C TYR A 100 -2.34 5.71 -11.86
N TYR A 101 -3.26 5.88 -10.91
CA TYR A 101 -3.46 4.88 -9.85
C TYR A 101 -4.03 3.57 -10.35
N ILE A 102 -4.89 3.62 -11.36
CA ILE A 102 -5.41 2.42 -12.00
C ILE A 102 -4.25 1.66 -12.67
N ALA A 103 -3.39 2.33 -13.43
CA ALA A 103 -2.22 1.69 -14.04
C ALA A 103 -1.20 1.19 -13.00
N ALA A 104 -1.02 1.92 -11.90
CA ALA A 104 -0.10 1.56 -10.82
C ALA A 104 -0.64 0.49 -9.87
N ILE A 105 -1.89 0.06 -10.00
CA ILE A 105 -2.52 -0.90 -9.06
C ILE A 105 -1.77 -2.25 -9.04
N PHE A 106 -1.26 -2.69 -10.19
CA PHE A 106 -0.50 -3.94 -10.33
C PHE A 106 0.89 -3.87 -9.67
N LYS A 107 1.43 -2.66 -9.46
CA LYS A 107 2.67 -2.43 -8.72
C LYS A 107 2.42 -2.05 -7.26
N SER A 108 1.16 -1.91 -6.85
CA SER A 108 0.81 -1.44 -5.51
C SER A 108 1.01 -2.54 -4.46
N GLY A 109 1.29 -2.12 -3.22
CA GLY A 109 1.38 -3.04 -2.07
C GLY A 109 0.06 -3.79 -1.81
N VAL A 110 -1.09 -3.27 -2.26
CA VAL A 110 -2.38 -3.96 -2.16
C VAL A 110 -2.36 -5.24 -2.99
N TYR A 111 -1.88 -5.17 -4.23
CA TYR A 111 -1.74 -6.35 -5.08
C TYR A 111 -0.73 -7.34 -4.50
N LYS A 112 0.41 -6.87 -3.98
CA LYS A 112 1.41 -7.74 -3.34
C LYS A 112 0.85 -8.49 -2.13
N ASN A 113 0.04 -7.83 -1.32
CA ASN A 113 -0.54 -8.42 -0.12
C ASN A 113 -1.70 -9.38 -0.42
N LEU A 114 -2.53 -9.05 -1.43
CA LEU A 114 -3.76 -9.79 -1.73
C LEU A 114 -3.60 -10.81 -2.87
N GLY A 115 -2.54 -10.69 -3.68
CA GLY A 115 -2.33 -11.46 -4.91
C GLY A 115 -2.28 -12.96 -4.68
N ARG A 116 -1.67 -13.43 -3.58
CA ARG A 116 -1.64 -14.86 -3.25
C ARG A 116 -3.04 -15.43 -3.02
N GLU A 117 -3.88 -14.73 -2.27
CA GLU A 117 -5.24 -15.18 -1.94
C GLU A 117 -6.13 -15.15 -3.19
N VAL A 118 -6.08 -14.07 -3.96
CA VAL A 118 -6.87 -13.94 -5.19
C VAL A 118 -6.44 -14.98 -6.22
N SER A 119 -5.14 -15.18 -6.43
CA SER A 119 -4.64 -16.18 -7.38
C SER A 119 -5.10 -17.59 -7.02
N ALA A 120 -5.11 -17.96 -5.73
CA ALA A 120 -5.59 -19.26 -5.28
C ALA A 120 -7.08 -19.45 -5.59
N VAL A 121 -7.92 -18.44 -5.32
CA VAL A 121 -9.35 -18.50 -5.62
C VAL A 121 -9.61 -18.54 -7.14
N THR A 122 -8.87 -17.75 -7.92
CA THR A 122 -8.96 -17.75 -9.38
C THR A 122 -8.58 -19.11 -9.96
N LEU A 123 -7.51 -19.74 -9.48
CA LEU A 123 -7.09 -21.07 -9.95
C LEU A 123 -8.17 -22.13 -9.69
N VAL A 124 -8.78 -22.11 -8.50
CA VAL A 124 -9.90 -23.02 -8.16
C VAL A 124 -11.11 -22.74 -9.06
N ALA A 125 -11.47 -21.48 -9.26
CA ALA A 125 -12.59 -21.11 -10.12
C ALA A 125 -12.35 -21.53 -11.58
N THR A 126 -11.16 -21.26 -12.13
CA THR A 126 -10.77 -21.67 -13.48
C THR A 126 -10.80 -23.19 -13.63
N PHE A 127 -10.32 -23.94 -12.64
CA PHE A 127 -10.40 -25.40 -12.63
C PHE A 127 -11.86 -25.90 -12.70
N ILE A 128 -12.74 -25.35 -11.86
CA ILE A 128 -14.17 -25.73 -11.85
C ILE A 128 -14.83 -25.39 -13.19
N VAL A 129 -14.54 -24.23 -13.79
CA VAL A 129 -15.08 -23.84 -15.09
C VAL A 129 -14.61 -24.80 -16.17
N ILE A 130 -13.31 -25.07 -16.26
CA ILE A 130 -12.74 -25.99 -17.26
C ILE A 130 -13.34 -27.39 -17.10
N TRP A 131 -13.44 -27.91 -15.87
CA TRP A 131 -14.04 -29.21 -15.59
C TRP A 131 -15.49 -29.28 -16.09
N ASN A 132 -16.30 -28.27 -15.77
CA ASN A 132 -17.69 -28.22 -16.20
C ASN A 132 -17.83 -28.04 -17.73
N CYS A 133 -16.91 -27.34 -18.40
CA CYS A 133 -16.89 -27.26 -19.86
C CYS A 133 -16.60 -28.62 -20.53
N ILE A 134 -15.68 -29.41 -19.96
CA ILE A 134 -15.29 -30.72 -20.51
C ILE A 134 -16.42 -31.75 -20.35
N VAL A 135 -17.05 -31.80 -19.17
CA VAL A 135 -18.07 -32.79 -18.81
C VAL A 135 -19.47 -32.39 -19.24
N GLY A 136 -19.78 -31.09 -19.20
CA GLY A 136 -21.13 -30.57 -19.40
C GLY A 136 -21.42 -29.95 -20.76
N GLY A 137 -20.39 -29.82 -21.61
CA GLY A 137 -20.43 -28.96 -22.79
C GLY A 137 -20.34 -27.48 -22.42
N PHE A 138 -20.10 -26.64 -23.41
CA PHE A 138 -20.07 -25.18 -23.23
C PHE A 138 -20.77 -24.48 -24.38
N THR A 139 -21.31 -23.30 -24.11
CA THR A 139 -21.86 -22.41 -25.13
C THR A 139 -20.74 -21.46 -25.56
N ASP A 140 -20.43 -21.44 -26.85
CA ASP A 140 -19.44 -20.52 -27.41
C ASP A 140 -19.96 -19.07 -27.42
N LEU A 141 -19.09 -18.11 -27.69
CA LEU A 141 -19.43 -16.69 -27.82
C LEU A 141 -20.46 -16.41 -28.92
N GLU A 142 -20.53 -17.28 -29.93
CA GLU A 142 -21.53 -17.25 -31.01
C GLU A 142 -22.88 -17.89 -30.61
N GLY A 143 -23.03 -18.33 -29.35
CA GLY A 143 -24.25 -18.95 -28.85
C GLY A 143 -24.43 -20.41 -29.24
N ILE A 144 -23.46 -21.02 -29.92
CA ILE A 144 -23.51 -22.42 -30.34
C ILE A 144 -23.11 -23.33 -29.18
N GLN A 145 -23.98 -24.28 -28.82
CA GLN A 145 -23.66 -25.28 -27.81
C GLN A 145 -22.75 -26.37 -28.38
N GLN A 146 -21.56 -26.51 -27.79
CA GLN A 146 -20.66 -27.60 -28.08
C GLN A 146 -20.92 -28.77 -27.13
N ALA A 147 -20.96 -29.98 -27.68
CA ALA A 147 -21.20 -31.19 -26.91
C ALA A 147 -20.04 -31.50 -25.95
N ALA A 148 -20.35 -32.22 -24.86
CA ALA A 148 -19.36 -32.66 -23.89
C ALA A 148 -18.28 -33.54 -24.54
N LEU A 149 -17.04 -33.40 -24.08
CA LEU A 149 -15.92 -34.22 -24.56
C LEU A 149 -15.92 -35.60 -23.91
N VAL A 150 -16.39 -35.69 -22.66
CA VAL A 150 -16.49 -36.93 -21.89
C VAL A 150 -17.90 -37.05 -21.32
N ASP A 151 -18.61 -38.10 -21.72
CA ASP A 151 -19.97 -38.38 -21.28
C ASP A 151 -19.96 -39.22 -19.98
N GLY A 152 -20.91 -38.95 -19.08
CA GLY A 152 -21.19 -39.79 -17.90
C GLY A 152 -20.50 -39.39 -16.58
N LEU A 153 -19.71 -38.31 -16.54
CA LEU A 153 -19.16 -37.75 -15.30
C LEU A 153 -20.11 -36.70 -14.68
N PRO A 154 -20.12 -36.52 -13.34
CA PRO A 154 -20.97 -35.53 -12.69
C PRO A 154 -20.40 -34.11 -12.83
N LYS A 155 -21.31 -33.13 -12.96
CA LYS A 155 -20.99 -31.69 -12.89
C LYS A 155 -20.69 -31.30 -11.45
N ILE A 156 -19.70 -30.44 -11.25
CA ILE A 156 -19.31 -29.95 -9.92
C ILE A 156 -19.94 -28.56 -9.75
N GLY A 157 -20.77 -28.41 -8.72
CA GLY A 157 -21.42 -27.15 -8.41
C GLY A 157 -21.87 -27.08 -6.96
N LEU A 158 -21.96 -25.85 -6.43
CA LEU A 158 -22.56 -25.55 -5.14
C LEU A 158 -23.85 -24.76 -5.36
N PRO A 159 -24.84 -24.89 -4.45
CA PRO A 159 -26.07 -24.13 -4.56
C PRO A 159 -25.82 -22.63 -4.37
N LEU A 160 -26.29 -21.81 -5.32
CA LEU A 160 -26.14 -20.35 -5.29
C LEU A 160 -26.82 -19.71 -4.06
N SER A 161 -27.89 -20.32 -3.56
CA SER A 161 -28.68 -19.83 -2.42
C SER A 161 -27.86 -19.58 -1.16
N ALA A 162 -26.86 -20.43 -0.88
CA ALA A 162 -25.98 -20.26 0.28
C ALA A 162 -25.14 -18.98 0.17
N PHE A 163 -24.63 -18.67 -1.04
CA PHE A 163 -23.85 -17.46 -1.27
C PHE A 163 -24.72 -16.21 -1.22
N THR A 164 -25.92 -16.25 -1.79
CA THR A 164 -26.86 -15.10 -1.77
C THR A 164 -27.27 -14.74 -0.34
N LEU A 165 -27.50 -15.73 0.53
CA LEU A 165 -27.90 -15.48 1.92
C LEU A 165 -26.74 -14.95 2.79
N THR A 166 -25.52 -15.45 2.56
CA THR A 166 -24.35 -15.12 3.41
C THR A 166 -23.61 -13.85 3.00
N SER A 167 -23.63 -13.49 1.71
CA SER A 167 -22.95 -12.29 1.17
C SER A 167 -23.29 -10.99 1.92
N PRO A 168 -24.57 -10.63 2.17
CA PRO A 168 -24.89 -9.40 2.89
C PRO A 168 -24.41 -9.41 4.34
N SER A 169 -24.49 -10.56 5.02
CA SER A 169 -23.97 -10.72 6.39
C SER A 169 -22.46 -10.52 6.45
N LEU A 170 -21.71 -11.09 5.50
CA LEU A 170 -20.26 -10.92 5.43
C LEU A 170 -19.88 -9.46 5.14
N GLY A 171 -20.63 -8.78 4.25
CA GLY A 171 -20.47 -7.36 3.99
C GLY A 171 -20.69 -6.48 5.22
N LEU A 172 -21.76 -6.75 5.98
CA LEU A 172 -22.06 -6.02 7.22
C LEU A 172 -20.96 -6.22 8.28
N LEU A 173 -20.49 -7.45 8.46
CA LEU A 173 -19.41 -7.77 9.40
C LEU A 173 -18.11 -7.06 9.02
N LEU A 174 -17.79 -6.97 7.72
CA LEU A 174 -16.62 -6.23 7.24
C LEU A 174 -16.72 -4.74 7.60
N VAL A 175 -17.88 -4.11 7.42
CA VAL A 175 -18.11 -2.69 7.74
C VAL A 175 -17.96 -2.45 9.24
N PHE A 176 -18.56 -3.28 10.09
CA PHE A 176 -18.39 -3.13 11.54
C PHE A 176 -16.95 -3.35 12.00
N ARG A 177 -16.26 -4.34 11.43
CA ARG A 177 -14.85 -4.61 11.74
C ARG A 177 -13.95 -3.43 11.34
N THR A 178 -14.14 -2.88 10.15
CA THR A 178 -13.34 -1.76 9.65
C THR A 178 -13.61 -0.47 10.43
N ASN A 179 -14.87 -0.19 10.80
CA ASN A 179 -15.22 0.94 11.65
C ASN A 179 -14.58 0.86 13.04
N SER A 180 -14.67 -0.30 13.71
CA SER A 180 -14.04 -0.49 15.02
C SER A 180 -12.51 -0.37 14.95
N SER A 181 -11.90 -0.94 13.92
CA SER A 181 -10.44 -0.83 13.69
C SER A 181 -10.02 0.62 13.44
N TYR A 182 -10.82 1.38 12.69
CA TYR A 182 -10.57 2.80 12.43
C TYR A 182 -10.70 3.65 13.71
N GLN A 183 -11.71 3.39 14.54
CA GLN A 183 -11.88 4.06 15.82
C GLN A 183 -10.67 3.86 16.74
N ARG A 184 -10.18 2.62 16.87
CA ARG A 184 -8.96 2.32 17.66
C ARG A 184 -7.73 3.05 17.13
N TRP A 185 -7.58 3.14 15.81
CA TRP A 185 -6.48 3.88 15.18
C TRP A 185 -6.58 5.40 15.41
N ASP A 186 -7.79 5.96 15.30
CA ASP A 186 -8.04 7.37 15.53
C ASP A 186 -7.83 7.77 16.99
N GLU A 187 -8.30 6.95 17.93
CA GLU A 187 -8.07 7.13 19.37
C GLU A 187 -6.56 7.11 19.71
N ALA A 188 -5.82 6.13 19.19
CA ALA A 188 -4.37 6.06 19.40
C ALA A 188 -3.65 7.32 18.88
N ARG A 189 -4.03 7.83 17.70
CA ARG A 189 -3.49 9.10 17.18
C ARG A 189 -3.83 10.29 18.06
N LYS A 190 -5.08 10.39 18.54
CA LYS A 190 -5.51 11.47 19.43
C LYS A 190 -4.74 11.46 20.74
N ASN A 191 -4.57 10.28 21.35
CA ASN A 191 -3.79 10.12 22.58
C ASN A 191 -2.32 10.50 22.37
N TRP A 192 -1.71 10.12 21.25
CA TRP A 192 -0.35 10.54 20.91
C TRP A 192 -0.24 12.07 20.71
N GLY A 193 -1.22 12.68 20.02
CA GLY A 193 -1.27 14.15 19.86
C GLY A 193 -1.46 14.89 21.19
N MET A 194 -2.30 14.35 22.07
CA MET A 194 -2.53 14.89 23.41
C MET A 194 -1.25 14.83 24.27
N ASN A 195 -0.50 13.73 24.19
CA ASN A 195 0.80 13.60 24.86
C ASN A 195 1.80 14.68 24.45
N ILE A 196 1.91 14.99 23.15
CA ILE A 196 2.76 16.07 22.64
C ILE A 196 2.28 17.44 23.15
N ASN A 197 0.96 17.68 23.16
CA ASN A 197 0.43 18.94 23.67
C ASN A 197 0.72 19.13 25.16
N HIS A 198 0.49 18.09 25.99
CA HIS A 198 0.74 18.15 27.42
C HIS A 198 2.22 18.36 27.76
N THR A 199 3.15 17.71 27.05
CA THR A 199 4.59 17.93 27.26
C THR A 199 5.01 19.36 26.91
N ARG A 200 4.45 19.95 25.84
CA ARG A 200 4.67 21.37 25.49
C ARG A 200 4.07 22.32 26.52
N ASP A 201 2.87 22.01 27.02
CA ASP A 201 2.24 22.80 28.08
C ASP A 201 3.03 22.74 29.39
N LEU A 202 3.58 21.58 29.77
CA LEU A 202 4.46 21.47 30.94
C LEU A 202 5.69 22.36 30.82
N VAL A 203 6.36 22.37 29.66
CA VAL A 203 7.51 23.25 29.43
C VAL A 203 7.10 24.73 29.43
N ARG A 204 5.94 25.06 28.85
CA ARG A 204 5.41 26.44 28.87
C ARG A 204 5.08 26.90 30.29
N MET A 205 4.42 26.06 31.07
CA MET A 205 4.08 26.33 32.47
C MET A 205 5.34 26.46 33.32
N ALA A 206 6.32 25.58 33.14
CA ALA A 206 7.62 25.70 33.79
C ALA A 206 8.25 27.07 33.50
N ASN A 207 8.27 27.51 32.23
CA ASN A 207 8.81 28.83 31.88
C ASN A 207 8.01 30.00 32.49
N ALA A 208 6.67 29.90 32.53
CA ALA A 208 5.79 30.99 32.94
C ALA A 208 5.67 31.15 34.45
N TYR A 209 5.70 30.03 35.20
CA TYR A 209 5.46 30.01 36.65
C TYR A 209 6.73 29.77 37.49
N TYR A 210 7.92 29.71 36.88
CA TYR A 210 9.18 29.60 37.61
C TYR A 210 9.45 30.86 38.44
N ASP A 211 9.55 30.73 39.77
CA ASP A 211 9.88 31.85 40.65
C ASP A 211 11.39 32.14 40.63
N GLY A 212 11.77 33.19 39.91
CA GLY A 212 13.18 33.59 39.76
C GLY A 212 13.73 34.49 40.87
N ARG A 213 12.96 34.79 41.93
CA ARG A 213 13.35 35.80 42.94
C ARG A 213 14.60 35.43 43.75
N ASN A 214 14.82 34.13 44.00
CA ASN A 214 15.90 33.64 44.86
C ASN A 214 16.90 32.74 44.12
N VAL A 215 16.94 32.79 42.78
CA VAL A 215 17.71 31.85 41.96
C VAL A 215 18.59 32.60 40.97
N THR A 216 19.82 32.12 40.76
CA THR A 216 20.72 32.71 39.76
C THR A 216 20.20 32.45 38.34
N PRO A 217 20.50 33.31 37.35
CA PRO A 217 20.07 33.09 35.96
C PRO A 217 20.54 31.75 35.38
N GLU A 218 21.70 31.27 35.80
CA GLU A 218 22.28 29.98 35.37
C GLU A 218 21.49 28.80 35.92
N GLN A 219 21.21 28.78 37.23
CA GLN A 219 20.39 27.72 37.86
C GLN A 219 18.98 27.64 37.25
N ARG A 220 18.36 28.79 36.94
CA ARG A 220 17.06 28.82 36.24
C ARG A 220 17.13 28.15 34.87
N ALA A 221 18.20 28.42 34.11
CA ALA A 221 18.37 27.83 32.78
C ALA A 221 18.54 26.30 32.89
N ASP A 222 19.34 25.85 33.87
CA ASP A 222 19.56 24.41 34.12
C ASP A 222 18.28 23.69 34.53
N ASP A 223 17.50 24.25 35.47
CA ASP A 223 16.23 23.66 35.91
C ASP A 223 15.20 23.53 34.78
N LEU A 224 15.06 24.59 33.96
CA LEU A 224 14.15 24.58 32.81
C LEU A 224 14.61 23.59 31.74
N ASN A 225 15.93 23.48 31.52
CA ASN A 225 16.51 22.48 30.64
C ASN A 225 16.25 21.06 31.15
N HIS A 226 16.38 20.82 32.46
CA HIS A 226 16.04 19.54 33.08
C HIS A 226 14.58 19.15 32.85
N VAL A 227 13.63 20.07 33.02
CA VAL A 227 12.21 19.82 32.73
C VAL A 227 12.01 19.48 31.24
N ALA A 228 12.66 20.23 30.33
CA ALA A 228 12.59 19.95 28.89
C ALA A 228 13.14 18.55 28.55
N LEU A 229 14.28 18.17 29.11
CA LEU A 229 14.89 16.84 28.93
C LEU A 229 13.98 15.72 29.48
N CYS A 230 13.39 15.90 30.65
CA CYS A 230 12.46 14.94 31.24
C CYS A 230 11.20 14.74 30.39
N THR A 231 10.61 15.84 29.88
CA THR A 231 9.43 15.73 29.00
C THR A 231 9.77 15.04 27.69
N TRP A 232 10.94 15.33 27.09
CA TRP A 232 11.43 14.63 25.89
C TRP A 232 11.70 13.15 26.14
N ALA A 233 12.38 12.82 27.25
CA ALA A 233 12.70 11.45 27.63
C ALA A 233 11.44 10.61 27.86
N PHE A 234 10.38 11.20 28.43
CA PHE A 234 9.10 10.54 28.63
C PHE A 234 8.43 10.14 27.30
N VAL A 235 8.35 11.04 26.32
CA VAL A 235 7.78 10.71 25.00
C VAL A 235 8.59 9.59 24.34
N ARG A 236 9.92 9.64 24.47
CA ARG A 236 10.80 8.63 23.90
C ARG A 236 10.67 7.27 24.58
N SER A 237 10.61 7.23 25.91
CA SER A 237 10.41 5.97 26.65
C SER A 237 9.04 5.37 26.38
N MET A 238 8.00 6.20 26.20
CA MET A 238 6.66 5.75 25.81
C MET A 238 6.66 5.16 24.40
N LYS A 239 7.35 5.78 23.44
CA LYS A 239 7.53 5.18 22.09
C LYS A 239 8.19 3.80 22.21
N ARG A 240 9.27 3.68 22.99
CA ARG A 240 9.98 2.42 23.23
C ARG A 240 9.10 1.37 23.89
N HIS A 241 8.22 1.77 24.80
CA HIS A 241 7.28 0.84 25.44
C HIS A 241 6.23 0.30 24.46
N LEU A 242 5.85 1.08 23.44
CA LEU A 242 4.84 0.70 22.44
C LEU A 242 5.42 0.02 21.20
N SER A 243 6.70 0.26 20.88
CA SER A 243 7.40 -0.37 19.76
C SER A 243 8.07 -1.68 20.20
N PRO A 244 8.17 -2.67 19.30
CA PRO A 244 8.95 -3.87 19.55
C PRO A 244 10.46 -3.55 19.62
N GLU A 245 11.20 -4.36 20.38
CA GLU A 245 12.62 -4.16 20.72
C GLU A 245 13.55 -3.97 19.51
N TRP A 246 13.29 -4.69 18.40
CA TRP A 246 14.10 -4.64 17.18
C TRP A 246 13.90 -3.37 16.32
N GLU A 247 12.82 -2.60 16.53
CA GLU A 247 12.62 -1.33 15.82
C GLU A 247 13.49 -0.20 16.39
N ASP A 248 13.99 -0.35 17.63
CA ASP A 248 14.71 0.70 18.34
C ASP A 248 16.16 0.82 17.83
N GLU A 249 16.91 -0.29 17.70
CA GLU A 249 18.36 -0.31 17.45
C GLU A 249 18.85 0.34 16.14
N THR A 250 17.97 0.51 15.14
CA THR A 250 18.37 1.01 13.81
C THR A 250 18.04 2.49 13.58
N ALA A 251 17.33 3.13 14.51
CA ALA A 251 16.93 4.53 14.43
C ALA A 251 17.68 5.42 15.43
N PHE A 252 18.77 4.91 16.01
CA PHE A 252 19.71 5.61 16.88
C PHE A 252 21.04 5.80 16.17
#